data_AF-A0A7J4TEI4-F1
#
_entry.id   AF-A0A7J4TEI4-F1
#
_cell.length_a   1.000
_cell.length_b   1.000
_cell.length_c   1.000
_cell.angle_alpha   90.00
_cell.angle_beta   90.00
_cell.angle_gamma   90.00
#
_symmetry.space_group_name_H-M   'P 1'
#
loop_
_entity.id
_entity.type
_entity.pdbx_description
1 polymer ?
#
loop_
_entity_poly.entity_id
_entity_poly.type
_entity_poly.pdbx_seq_one_letter_code
_entity_poly.pdbx_strand_id
1 'polypeptide(L)' 'MDVKLRKLFGYRDTSNYSYQYEREGALAKVRCKRYKKAIIELDDSKDLAKVMEVLNQLKIKAEVAELR' A
#
# COMPACT_ATOMS: atom_id res chain seq x y z
N MET A 1 -9.20 5.18 7.65
CA MET A 1 -8.64 3.94 7.05
C MET A 1 -9.81 3.04 6.68
N ASP A 2 -9.94 2.72 5.40
CA ASP A 2 -11.09 1.99 4.84
C ASP A 2 -11.38 0.69 5.62
N VAL A 3 -12.66 0.39 5.87
CA VAL A 3 -13.12 -0.82 6.58
C VAL A 3 -12.60 -2.08 5.90
N LYS A 4 -12.52 -2.08 4.57
CA LYS A 4 -12.00 -3.21 3.79
C LYS A 4 -10.51 -3.45 4.07
N LEU A 5 -9.71 -2.37 4.16
CA LEU A 5 -8.28 -2.46 4.46
C LEU A 5 -8.01 -2.95 5.89
N ARG A 6 -8.86 -2.57 6.85
CA ARG A 6 -8.78 -3.06 8.23
C ARG A 6 -9.01 -4.58 8.32
N LYS A 7 -9.97 -5.12 7.55
CA LYS A 7 -10.22 -6.57 7.51
C LYS A 7 -9.08 -7.36 6.85
N LEU A 8 -8.44 -6.80 5.83
CA LEU A 8 -7.32 -7.44 5.13
C LEU A 8 -6.03 -7.46 5.94
N PHE A 9 -5.63 -6.31 6.50
CA PHE A 9 -4.33 -6.15 7.15
C PHE A 9 -4.37 -6.15 8.67
N GLY A 10 -5.56 -6.16 9.27
CA GLY A 10 -5.72 -5.97 10.70
C GLY A 10 -5.71 -4.50 11.10
N TYR A 11 -6.05 -4.25 12.36
CA TYR A 11 -6.02 -2.93 12.95
C TYR A 11 -5.91 -3.01 14.46
N ARG A 12 -5.38 -1.95 15.06
CA ARG A 12 -5.34 -1.78 16.51
C ARG A 12 -6.66 -1.18 16.97
N ASP A 13 -7.32 -1.87 17.89
CA ASP A 13 -8.61 -1.48 18.43
C ASP A 13 -8.45 -1.07 19.90
N THR A 14 -9.21 -0.06 20.32
CA THR A 14 -9.24 0.37 21.71
C THR A 14 -10.30 -0.44 22.45
N SER A 15 -9.91 -1.07 23.55
CA SER A 15 -10.89 -1.69 24.44
C SER A 15 -11.69 -0.62 25.19
N ASN A 16 -12.82 -1.01 25.77
CA ASN A 16 -13.51 -0.18 26.77
C ASN A 16 -12.70 -0.03 28.07
N TYR A 17 -11.59 -0.76 28.20
CA TYR A 17 -10.60 -0.66 29.26
C TYR A 17 -9.33 0.05 28.75
N SER A 18 -8.42 0.40 29.66
CA SER A 18 -7.18 1.16 29.38
C SER A 18 -6.09 0.41 28.60
N TYR A 19 -6.46 -0.57 27.75
CA TYR A 19 -5.54 -1.28 26.89
C TYR A 19 -6.03 -1.36 25.44
N GLN A 20 -5.07 -1.49 24.52
CA GLN A 20 -5.31 -1.64 23.09
C GLN A 20 -4.99 -3.07 22.68
N TYR A 21 -5.79 -3.66 21.80
CA TYR A 21 -5.55 -5.00 21.26
C TYR A 21 -5.43 -4.96 19.74
N GLU A 22 -4.57 -5.83 19.19
CA GLU A 22 -4.38 -5.95 17.74
C GLU A 22 -5.32 -7.04 17.21
N ARG A 23 -6.18 -6.67 16.24
CA ARG A 23 -6.94 -7.64 15.47
C ARG A 23 -6.15 -8.06 14.25
N GLU A 24 -5.91 -9.36 14.12
CA GLU A 24 -5.31 -9.94 12.93
C GLU A 24 -6.24 -9.79 11.72
N GLY A 25 -5.66 -9.38 10.58
CA GLY A 25 -6.36 -9.36 9.30
C GLY A 25 -6.29 -10.71 8.60
N ALA A 26 -7.12 -10.89 7.57
CA ALA A 26 -7.14 -12.11 6.76
C ALA A 26 -5.76 -12.48 6.16
N LEU A 27 -4.91 -11.48 5.89
CA LEU A 27 -3.57 -11.69 5.35
C LEU A 27 -2.50 -11.95 6.43
N ALA A 28 -2.83 -11.96 7.72
CA ALA A 28 -1.86 -12.24 8.79
C ALA A 28 -1.24 -13.65 8.68
N LYS A 29 -2.00 -14.61 8.11
CA LYS A 29 -1.53 -15.98 7.85
C LYS A 29 -0.67 -16.11 6.59
N VAL A 30 -0.62 -15.06 5.76
CA VAL A 30 0.14 -15.04 4.52
C VAL A 30 1.40 -14.21 4.75
N ARG A 31 2.55 -14.68 4.24
CA ARG A 31 3.82 -13.97 4.37
C ARG A 31 3.85 -12.76 3.40
N CYS A 32 3.10 -11.73 3.71
CA CYS A 32 2.96 -10.53 2.90
C CYS A 32 3.69 -9.33 3.52
N LYS A 33 4.35 -8.52 2.69
CA LYS A 33 4.83 -7.19 3.09
C LYS A 33 3.85 -6.14 2.60
N ARG A 34 3.33 -5.32 3.53
CA ARG A 34 2.47 -4.19 3.18
C ARG A 34 3.33 -3.03 2.71
N TYR A 35 3.34 -2.79 1.41
CA TYR A 35 3.93 -1.59 0.83
C TYR A 35 2.88 -0.48 0.77
N LYS A 36 3.23 0.73 1.22
CA LYS A 36 2.50 1.94 0.82
C LYS A 36 2.88 2.21 -0.64
N LYS A 37 2.13 1.64 -1.58
CA LYS A 37 2.28 1.95 -3.00
C LYS A 37 1.56 3.26 -3.29
N ALA A 38 2.24 4.18 -3.97
CA ALA A 38 1.58 5.28 -4.66
C ALA A 38 1.28 4.80 -6.09
N ILE A 39 0.06 5.04 -6.55
CA ILE A 39 -0.32 4.79 -7.95
C ILE A 39 -0.29 6.15 -8.63
N ILE A 40 0.50 6.25 -9.70
CA ILE A 40 0.54 7.41 -10.58
C ILE A 40 -0.12 6.96 -11.87
N GLU A 41 -1.27 7.55 -12.17
CA GLU A 41 -1.92 7.39 -13.46
C GLU A 41 -1.30 8.42 -14.42
N LEU A 42 -0.92 7.97 -15.61
CA LEU A 42 -0.34 8.81 -16.64
C LEU A 42 -1.38 9.00 -17.74
N ASP A 43 -1.72 10.26 -18.04
CA ASP A 43 -2.64 10.59 -19.13
C ASP A 43 -2.02 10.31 -20.51
N ASP A 44 -0.70 10.47 -20.65
CA ASP A 44 0.06 10.15 -21.88
C ASP A 44 1.25 9.23 -21.57
N SER A 45 1.33 8.16 -22.35
CA SER A 45 2.45 7.19 -22.40
C SER A 45 3.83 7.85 -22.57
N LYS A 46 3.91 9.04 -23.18
CA LYS A 46 5.18 9.75 -23.42
C LYS A 46 5.87 10.24 -22.14
N ASP A 47 5.13 10.47 -21.07
CA ASP A 47 5.70 10.96 -19.80
C ASP A 47 6.20 9.83 -18.89
N LEU A 48 5.97 8.56 -19.26
CA LEU A 48 6.45 7.40 -18.51
C LEU A 48 7.97 7.44 -18.31
N ALA A 49 8.73 7.81 -19.35
CA ALA A 49 10.19 7.88 -19.29
C ALA A 49 10.66 8.91 -18.26
N LYS A 50 10.04 10.10 -18.24
CA LYS A 50 10.37 11.16 -17.27
C LYS A 50 10.01 10.76 -15.85
N VAL A 51 8.85 10.12 -15.66
CA VAL A 51 8.43 9.66 -14.32
C VAL A 51 9.38 8.58 -13.80
N MET A 52 9.80 7.64 -14.63
CA MET A 52 10.80 6.65 -14.25
C MET A 52 12.15 7.28 -13.90
N GLU A 53 12.57 8.32 -14.62
CA GLU A 53 13.79 9.06 -14.31
C GLU A 53 13.72 9.74 -12.93
N VAL A 54 12.62 10.43 -12.64
CA VAL A 54 12.38 11.07 -11.32
C VAL A 54 12.33 10.02 -10.20
N LEU A 55 11.65 8.90 -10.41
CA LEU A 55 11.56 7.82 -9.42
C LEU A 55 12.93 7.19 -9.13
N ASN A 56 13.77 7.04 -10.17
CA ASN A 56 15.15 6.56 -10.03
C ASN A 56 16.03 7.56 -9.26
N GLN A 57 15.92 8.87 -9.54
CA GLN A 57 16.64 9.90 -8.79
C GLN A 57 16.28 9.88 -7.30
N LEU A 58 15.01 9.61 -6.98
CA LEU A 58 14.52 9.48 -5.61
C LEU A 58 14.85 8.12 -4.96
N LYS A 59 15.52 7.21 -5.68
CA LYS A 59 15.83 5.83 -5.25
C LYS A 59 14.58 5.03 -4.84
N ILE A 60 13.44 5.33 -5.46
CA ILE A 60 12.18 4.63 -5.21
C ILE A 60 12.12 3.43 -6.14
N LYS A 61 11.82 2.25 -5.60
CA LYS A 61 11.53 1.07 -6.42
C LYS A 61 10.15 1.24 -7.07
N ALA A 62 10.14 1.38 -8.38
CA ALA A 62 8.93 1.48 -9.19
C ALA A 62 8.74 0.19 -10.00
N GLU A 63 7.49 -0.27 -10.09
CA GLU A 63 7.07 -1.35 -10.97
C GLU A 63 5.96 -0.80 -11.86
N VAL A 64 6.10 -0.96 -13.18
CA VAL A 64 5.05 -0.60 -14.13
C VAL A 64 4.01 -1.73 -14.08
N ALA A 65 2.77 -1.39 -13.75
CA ALA A 65 1.66 -2.33 -13.75
C ALA A 65 0.62 -1.86 -14.78
N GLU A 66 0.33 -2.69 -15.78
CA GLU A 66 -0.81 -2.49 -16.65
C GLU A 66 -2.07 -2.89 -15.87
N LEU A 67 -2.94 -1.91 -15.59
CA LEU A 67 -4.29 -2.18 -15.12
C LEU A 67 -5.09 -2.70 -16.32
N ARG A 68 -5.30 -4.02 -16.38
CA ARG A 68 -6.27 -4.66 -17.30
C ARG A 68 -7.65 -4.72 -16.68
#